data_AF-A0AB74E8V7-F1
#
_entry.id   AF-A0AB74E8V7-F1
#
_cell.length_a   1.000
_cell.length_b   1.000
_cell.length_c   1.000
_cell.angle_alpha   90.00
_cell.angle_beta   90.00
_cell.angle_gamma   90.00
#
_symmetry.space_group_name_H-M   'P 1'
#
loop_
_entity.id
_entity.type
_entity.pdbx_description
1 polymer ?
#
loop_
_entity_poly.entity_id
_entity_poly.type
_entity_poly.pdbx_seq_one_letter_code
_entity_poly.pdbx_strand_id
1 'polypeptide(L)'
;IFWGVSIISLGLMMFIYSINGDHSRVYFGTDTRLQTLLLGVILAFLWPPFKLKNDPPKVVKYVIDSIGSLSFIVLILLFFIINDETNWIYDGGFYLISILTLFIIASVVHPSTWIAKIFSNPVLVFIGKRSYSLYLWHFAVISFVHSYYVDGQIPVYVYFIDISLTIIFAELSYRFIETPFRKEGIKALNWRPSYIPQFIRMAIVVTLLIPFMLILVGAFNKYGKDIIGEKANSFDTTIEDNYLMRIAPIDNIQIDGLVSEKKKESSDVYNNIKPLLIGDSVMVDIGESFKSSVPKSRIDGKVGRQLYQTLPLVKANYSQYKKSSDQVVLELGTNGDFTVKQLDDLLNQFGKAKIYLVNTRVPRIYEANVNRLLADAAKRKSNVTLIDWYKRSQGHSEYFAPDGVHLEYKGVLALKDEILKALKKK
;
A
#
# COMPACT_ATOMS: atom_id res chain seq x y z
N ILE A 1 13.79 -9.61 36.39
CA ILE A 1 13.34 -10.53 35.31
C ILE A 1 12.81 -9.74 34.11
N PHE A 2 11.69 -9.01 34.21
CA PHE A 2 11.09 -8.28 33.07
C PHE A 2 12.06 -7.32 32.35
N TRP A 3 12.87 -6.56 33.09
CA TRP A 3 13.91 -5.70 32.50
C TRP A 3 14.93 -6.47 31.66
N GLY A 4 15.43 -7.60 32.16
CA GLY A 4 16.39 -8.43 31.44
C GLY A 4 15.80 -9.01 30.15
N VAL A 5 14.58 -9.53 30.20
CA VAL A 5 13.88 -10.06 29.02
C VAL A 5 13.60 -8.95 28.00
N SER A 6 13.26 -7.75 28.46
CA SER A 6 13.06 -6.58 27.61
C SER A 6 14.32 -6.21 26.83
N ILE A 7 15.48 -6.16 27.50
CA ILE A 7 16.77 -5.86 26.87
C ILE A 7 17.19 -6.97 25.90
N ILE A 8 16.93 -8.24 26.23
CA ILE A 8 17.19 -9.37 25.31
C ILE A 8 16.32 -9.24 24.06
N SER A 9 15.03 -8.93 24.21
CA SER A 9 14.09 -8.72 23.09
C SER A 9 14.53 -7.56 22.19
N LEU A 10 15.02 -6.46 22.77
CA LEU A 10 15.64 -5.34 22.03
C LEU A 10 16.87 -5.81 21.25
N GLY A 11 17.80 -6.51 21.91
CA GLY A 11 19.02 -7.01 21.28
C GLY A 11 18.73 -7.97 20.13
N LEU A 12 17.72 -8.83 20.28
CA LEU A 12 17.25 -9.72 19.22
C LEU A 12 16.70 -8.94 18.02
N MET A 13 15.91 -7.88 18.26
CA MET A 13 15.40 -7.03 17.20
C MET A 13 16.55 -6.42 16.39
N MET A 14 17.52 -5.79 17.07
CA MET A 14 18.66 -5.14 16.42
C MET A 14 19.53 -6.15 15.67
N PHE A 15 19.77 -7.32 16.27
CA PHE A 15 20.60 -8.36 15.67
C PHE A 15 19.95 -8.97 14.41
N ILE A 16 18.69 -9.40 14.49
CA ILE A 16 17.99 -10.01 13.35
C ILE A 16 17.84 -8.99 12.21
N TYR A 17 17.53 -7.74 12.56
CA TYR A 17 17.43 -6.66 11.59
C TYR A 17 18.76 -6.44 10.85
N SER A 18 19.88 -6.39 11.57
CA SER A 18 21.22 -6.18 10.98
C SER A 18 21.63 -7.28 9.98
N ILE A 19 21.12 -8.50 10.14
CA ILE A 19 21.48 -9.65 9.30
C ILE A 19 20.59 -9.72 8.07
N ASN A 20 19.27 -9.60 8.25
CA ASN A 20 18.31 -9.89 7.19
C ASN A 20 17.83 -8.64 6.43
N GLY A 21 17.92 -7.45 7.04
CA GLY A 21 17.35 -6.22 6.49
C GLY A 21 15.82 -6.23 6.33
N ASP A 22 15.15 -7.34 6.65
CA ASP A 22 13.70 -7.50 6.52
C ASP A 22 12.96 -6.89 7.71
N HIS A 23 12.28 -5.78 7.44
CA HIS A 23 11.47 -5.03 8.39
C HIS A 23 10.32 -5.88 8.93
N SER A 24 9.71 -6.74 8.11
CA SER A 24 8.48 -7.48 8.46
C SER A 24 8.74 -8.50 9.57
N ARG A 25 9.81 -9.28 9.46
CA ARG A 25 10.14 -10.32 10.46
C ARG A 25 10.35 -9.75 11.85
N VAL A 26 11.07 -8.63 11.95
CA VAL A 26 11.34 -7.98 13.25
C VAL A 26 10.14 -7.18 13.75
N TYR A 27 9.32 -6.65 12.85
CA TYR A 27 8.11 -5.90 13.21
C TYR A 27 7.01 -6.81 13.78
N PHE A 28 6.76 -7.97 13.16
CA PHE A 28 5.70 -8.92 13.56
C PHE A 28 6.18 -10.01 14.52
N GLY A 29 7.49 -10.12 14.75
CA GLY A 29 8.07 -11.06 15.70
C GLY A 29 7.67 -10.74 17.14
N THR A 30 7.07 -11.71 17.84
CA THR A 30 6.78 -11.55 19.27
C THR A 30 8.08 -11.44 20.08
N ASP A 31 9.08 -12.24 19.72
CA ASP A 31 10.43 -12.25 20.29
C ASP A 31 11.14 -10.90 20.23
N THR A 32 10.96 -10.15 19.13
CA THR A 32 11.57 -8.84 18.88
C THR A 32 10.71 -7.65 19.35
N ARG A 33 9.41 -7.88 19.60
CA ARG A 33 8.46 -6.85 20.06
C ARG A 33 8.13 -6.87 21.55
N LEU A 34 8.41 -7.97 22.23
CA LEU A 34 8.07 -8.18 23.63
C LEU A 34 8.60 -7.06 24.54
N GLN A 35 9.77 -6.49 24.21
CA GLN A 35 10.36 -5.33 24.88
C GLN A 35 9.36 -4.20 25.22
N THR A 36 8.52 -3.81 24.25
CA THR A 36 7.60 -2.67 24.41
C THR A 36 6.49 -2.95 25.42
N LEU A 37 5.97 -4.19 25.41
CA LEU A 37 4.96 -4.65 26.36
C LEU A 37 5.54 -4.76 27.77
N LEU A 38 6.75 -5.30 27.90
CA LEU A 38 7.42 -5.49 29.19
C LEU A 38 7.76 -4.16 29.87
N LEU A 39 8.13 -3.14 29.10
CA LEU A 39 8.28 -1.77 29.60
C LEU A 39 7.01 -1.25 30.29
N GLY A 40 5.83 -1.51 29.71
CA GLY A 40 4.55 -1.20 30.34
C GLY A 40 4.30 -1.98 31.64
N VAL A 41 4.62 -3.27 31.66
CA VAL A 41 4.51 -4.12 32.86
C VAL A 41 5.41 -3.59 33.98
N ILE A 42 6.65 -3.24 33.65
CA ILE A 42 7.60 -2.64 34.59
C ILE A 42 7.03 -1.35 35.19
N LEU A 43 6.50 -0.44 34.37
CA LEU A 43 5.93 0.81 34.85
C LEU A 43 4.74 0.55 35.78
N ALA A 44 3.88 -0.42 35.47
CA ALA A 44 2.74 -0.76 36.33
C ALA A 44 3.14 -1.20 37.74
N PHE A 45 4.28 -1.90 37.89
CA PHE A 45 4.82 -2.28 39.20
C PHE A 45 5.53 -1.13 39.92
N LEU A 46 6.27 -0.28 39.19
CA LEU A 46 7.06 0.81 39.75
C LEU A 46 6.24 2.05 40.09
N TRP A 47 5.19 2.33 39.30
CA TRP A 47 4.38 3.54 39.37
C TRP A 47 2.87 3.24 39.48
N PRO A 48 2.44 2.48 40.51
CA PRO A 48 1.05 2.07 40.64
C PRO A 48 0.13 3.27 40.95
N PRO A 49 -0.92 3.53 40.13
CA PRO A 49 -1.81 4.69 40.25
C PRO A 49 -2.35 4.91 41.67
N PHE A 50 -2.75 3.81 42.30
CA PHE A 50 -3.46 3.77 43.58
C PHE A 50 -2.55 4.00 44.80
N LYS A 51 -1.23 4.06 44.62
CA LYS A 51 -0.27 4.42 45.69
C LYS A 51 0.29 5.84 45.55
N LEU A 52 -0.07 6.56 44.50
CA LEU A 52 0.42 7.92 44.26
C LEU A 52 -0.24 8.90 45.23
N LYS A 53 0.54 9.86 45.75
CA LYS A 53 0.01 10.92 46.63
C LYS A 53 -0.81 11.92 45.81
N ASN A 54 -1.98 12.28 46.32
CA ASN A 54 -2.85 13.27 45.67
C ASN A 54 -2.24 14.69 45.66
N ASP A 55 -1.35 14.99 46.59
CA ASP A 55 -0.65 16.28 46.69
C ASP A 55 0.86 16.07 46.94
N PRO A 56 1.65 15.81 45.90
CA PRO A 56 3.11 15.72 46.02
C PRO A 56 3.73 17.13 46.12
N PRO A 57 5.00 17.25 46.56
CA PRO A 57 5.72 18.50 46.52
C PRO A 57 5.69 19.13 45.12
N LYS A 58 5.55 20.46 45.05
CA LYS A 58 5.44 21.22 43.77
C LYS A 58 6.56 20.86 42.79
N VAL A 59 7.78 20.67 43.27
CA VAL A 59 8.95 20.28 42.44
C VAL A 59 8.70 18.95 41.73
N VAL A 60 8.25 17.92 42.47
CA VAL A 60 7.97 16.59 41.91
C VAL A 60 6.88 16.67 40.86
N LYS A 61 5.80 17.42 41.15
CA LYS A 61 4.73 17.68 40.19
C LYS A 61 5.25 18.30 38.89
N TYR A 62 6.01 19.40 38.97
CA TYR A 62 6.54 20.09 37.79
C TYR A 62 7.50 19.23 36.99
N VAL A 63 8.31 18.39 37.64
CA VAL A 63 9.20 17.44 36.95
C VAL A 63 8.38 16.42 36.15
N ILE A 64 7.37 15.80 36.76
CA ILE A 64 6.50 14.82 36.08
C ILE A 64 5.75 15.47 34.91
N ASP A 65 5.19 16.66 35.13
CA ASP A 65 4.50 17.44 34.10
C ASP A 65 5.46 17.78 32.93
N SER A 66 6.68 18.23 33.23
CA SER A 66 7.65 18.64 32.20
C SER A 66 8.13 17.46 31.36
N ILE A 67 8.47 16.33 32.00
CA ILE A 67 8.92 15.12 31.31
C ILE A 67 7.78 14.56 30.44
N GLY A 68 6.56 14.47 30.98
CA GLY A 68 5.39 14.02 30.21
C GLY A 68 5.09 14.91 29.01
N SER A 69 5.16 16.24 29.19
CA SER A 69 4.87 17.21 28.12
C SER A 69 5.93 17.17 27.03
N LEU A 70 7.21 17.15 27.42
CA LEU A 70 8.32 17.05 26.48
C LEU A 70 8.23 15.75 25.68
N SER A 71 7.94 14.64 26.36
CA SER A 71 7.77 13.34 25.70
C SER A 71 6.60 13.35 24.71
N PHE A 72 5.47 13.99 25.07
CA PHE A 72 4.33 14.14 24.18
C PHE A 72 4.68 14.96 22.93
N ILE A 73 5.36 16.10 23.09
CA ILE A 73 5.81 16.93 21.97
C ILE A 73 6.75 16.14 21.05
N VAL A 74 7.72 15.44 21.63
CA VAL A 74 8.66 14.61 20.85
C VAL A 74 7.91 13.51 20.08
N LEU A 75 6.93 12.82 20.69
CA LEU A 75 6.14 11.81 19.99
C LEU A 75 5.32 12.41 18.84
N ILE A 76 4.73 13.59 19.01
CA ILE A 76 4.02 14.29 17.93
C ILE A 76 4.99 14.67 16.80
N LEU A 77 6.21 15.12 17.10
CA LEU A 77 7.21 15.40 16.08
C LEU A 77 7.63 14.12 15.33
N LEU A 78 7.87 13.03 16.06
CA LEU A 78 8.21 11.74 15.45
C LEU A 78 7.09 11.23 14.55
N PHE A 79 5.82 11.46 14.88
CA PHE A 79 4.68 11.10 14.04
C PHE A 79 4.72 11.75 12.65
N PHE A 80 5.24 12.98 12.53
CA PHE A 80 5.34 13.67 11.24
C PHE A 80 6.65 13.39 10.48
N ILE A 81 7.71 12.98 11.19
CA ILE A 81 9.05 12.79 10.62
C ILE A 81 9.29 11.35 10.18
N ILE A 82 8.76 10.39 10.93
CA ILE A 82 9.03 8.97 10.73
C ILE A 82 8.05 8.36 9.71
N ASN A 83 8.58 7.59 8.77
CA ASN A 83 7.81 6.73 7.86
C ASN A 83 8.19 5.24 8.04
N ASP A 84 7.52 4.37 7.29
CA ASP A 84 7.71 2.91 7.26
C ASP A 84 9.09 2.47 6.74
N GLU A 85 9.76 3.30 5.93
CA GLU A 85 11.12 3.06 5.40
C GLU A 85 12.24 3.51 6.36
N THR A 86 11.90 4.08 7.52
CA THR A 86 12.89 4.67 8.42
C THR A 86 13.62 3.59 9.23
N ASN A 87 14.87 3.31 8.84
CA ASN A 87 15.67 2.21 9.38
C ASN A 87 16.01 2.30 10.88
N TRP A 88 16.33 3.50 11.41
CA TRP A 88 16.81 3.64 12.80
C TRP A 88 15.79 3.23 13.87
N ILE A 89 14.49 3.14 13.51
CA ILE A 89 13.46 2.70 14.45
C ILE A 89 13.72 1.25 14.89
N TYR A 90 14.24 0.42 13.98
CA TYR A 90 14.55 -0.99 14.24
C TYR A 90 15.85 -1.15 15.04
N ASP A 91 16.73 -0.15 15.00
CA ASP A 91 17.97 -0.06 15.79
C ASP A 91 17.75 0.52 17.21
N GLY A 92 16.58 0.28 17.79
CA GLY A 92 16.22 0.70 19.15
C GLY A 92 15.31 1.94 19.23
N GLY A 93 14.94 2.56 18.11
CA GLY A 93 13.98 3.66 18.12
C GLY A 93 12.59 3.26 18.66
N PHE A 94 12.12 2.03 18.42
CA PHE A 94 10.88 1.53 19.06
C PHE A 94 10.98 1.50 20.59
N TYR A 95 12.16 1.20 21.14
CA TYR A 95 12.40 1.22 22.58
C TYR A 95 12.36 2.64 23.12
N LEU A 96 12.99 3.59 22.42
CA LEU A 96 12.93 5.01 22.76
C LEU A 96 11.49 5.54 22.75
N ILE A 97 10.73 5.27 21.68
CA ILE A 97 9.32 5.65 21.56
C ILE A 97 8.49 5.05 22.72
N SER A 98 8.78 3.81 23.10
CA SER A 98 8.12 3.16 24.24
C SER A 98 8.43 3.88 25.55
N ILE A 99 9.69 4.27 25.80
CA ILE A 99 10.09 5.03 27.00
C ILE A 99 9.39 6.40 27.03
N LEU A 100 9.36 7.13 25.91
CA LEU A 100 8.64 8.41 25.81
C LEU A 100 7.16 8.22 26.13
N THR A 101 6.56 7.14 25.62
CA THR A 101 5.17 6.77 25.92
C THR A 101 4.98 6.46 27.41
N LEU A 102 5.92 5.77 28.05
CA LEU A 102 5.87 5.51 29.50
C LEU A 102 5.88 6.81 30.32
N PHE A 103 6.66 7.81 29.93
CA PHE A 103 6.67 9.11 30.63
C PHE A 103 5.33 9.84 30.51
N ILE A 104 4.68 9.74 29.35
CA ILE A 104 3.34 10.29 29.16
C ILE A 104 2.34 9.55 30.06
N ILE A 105 2.36 8.22 30.06
CA ILE A 105 1.49 7.40 30.91
C ILE A 105 1.71 7.73 32.40
N ALA A 106 2.97 7.82 32.84
CA ALA A 106 3.30 8.16 34.23
C ALA A 106 2.75 9.54 34.63
N SER A 107 2.76 10.50 33.71
CA SER A 107 2.19 11.84 33.92
C SER A 107 0.66 11.83 33.92
N VAL A 108 0.02 11.14 32.96
CA VAL A 108 -1.46 11.03 32.83
C VAL A 108 -2.10 10.32 34.03
N VAL A 109 -1.41 9.33 34.59
CA VAL A 109 -1.93 8.53 35.72
C VAL A 109 -1.80 9.28 37.06
N HIS A 110 -0.93 10.28 37.15
CA HIS A 110 -0.72 11.03 38.38
C HIS A 110 -1.85 12.06 38.60
N PRO A 111 -2.59 12.04 39.71
CA PRO A 111 -3.83 12.83 39.88
C PRO A 111 -3.63 14.36 39.86
N SER A 112 -2.43 14.82 40.23
CA SER A 112 -2.12 16.25 40.41
C SER A 112 -1.60 16.96 39.15
N THR A 113 -1.32 16.23 38.06
CA THR A 113 -0.72 16.76 36.82
C THR A 113 -1.75 17.48 35.96
N TRP A 114 -1.31 18.41 35.10
CA TRP A 114 -2.23 19.08 34.17
C TRP A 114 -2.55 18.21 32.95
N ILE A 115 -1.61 17.37 32.53
CA ILE A 115 -1.82 16.40 31.44
C ILE A 115 -2.96 15.45 31.81
N ALA A 116 -3.00 14.95 33.06
CA ALA A 116 -4.11 14.13 33.55
C ALA A 116 -5.46 14.85 33.38
N LYS A 117 -5.55 16.15 33.65
CA LYS A 117 -6.80 16.92 33.50
C LYS A 117 -7.27 16.98 32.05
N ILE A 118 -6.36 17.17 31.10
CA ILE A 118 -6.69 17.18 29.66
C ILE A 118 -7.18 15.79 29.23
N PHE A 119 -6.42 14.75 29.57
CA PHE A 119 -6.75 13.37 29.16
C PHE A 119 -7.95 12.79 29.92
N SER A 120 -8.36 13.40 31.04
CA SER A 120 -9.59 13.09 31.77
C SER A 120 -10.84 13.68 31.11
N ASN A 121 -10.72 14.37 29.96
CA ASN A 121 -11.87 14.82 29.18
C ASN A 121 -12.81 13.64 28.86
N PRO A 122 -14.14 13.80 29.05
CA PRO A 122 -15.10 12.71 28.88
C PRO A 122 -15.08 12.08 27.49
N VAL A 123 -14.77 12.85 26.44
CA VAL A 123 -14.66 12.35 25.06
C VAL A 123 -13.42 11.47 24.90
N LEU A 124 -12.26 11.92 25.38
CA LEU A 124 -11.02 11.13 25.32
C LEU A 124 -11.14 9.86 26.17
N VAL A 125 -11.77 9.95 27.34
CA VAL A 125 -12.05 8.78 28.18
C VAL A 125 -13.04 7.83 27.48
N PHE A 126 -14.04 8.35 26.77
CA PHE A 126 -15.00 7.55 26.01
C PHE A 126 -14.29 6.72 24.92
N ILE A 127 -13.40 7.36 24.15
CA ILE A 127 -12.58 6.72 23.11
C ILE A 127 -11.61 5.72 23.75
N GLY A 128 -10.89 6.13 24.79
CA GLY A 128 -9.91 5.31 25.49
C GLY A 128 -10.50 4.04 26.08
N LYS A 129 -11.74 4.09 26.59
CA LYS A 129 -12.47 2.90 27.07
C LYS A 129 -12.78 1.89 25.98
N ARG A 130 -12.79 2.29 24.70
CA ARG A 130 -13.13 1.47 23.53
C ARG A 130 -11.94 1.24 22.62
N SER A 131 -10.74 1.63 23.03
CA SER A 131 -9.53 1.63 22.20
C SER A 131 -9.21 0.25 21.63
N TYR A 132 -9.42 -0.81 22.41
CA TYR A 132 -9.25 -2.19 21.95
C TYR A 132 -10.24 -2.56 20.83
N SER A 133 -11.54 -2.32 21.06
CA SER A 133 -12.56 -2.58 20.04
C SER A 133 -12.36 -1.72 18.77
N LEU A 134 -11.98 -0.45 18.91
CA LEU A 134 -11.63 0.42 17.77
C LEU A 134 -10.43 -0.13 17.00
N TYR A 135 -9.37 -0.53 17.71
CA TYR A 135 -8.18 -1.14 17.11
C TYR A 135 -8.50 -2.44 16.37
N LEU A 136 -9.42 -3.26 16.86
CA LEU A 136 -9.78 -4.49 16.15
C LEU A 136 -10.59 -4.22 14.88
N TRP A 137 -11.60 -3.36 14.97
CA TRP A 137 -12.56 -3.17 13.88
C TRP A 137 -12.09 -2.23 12.78
N HIS A 138 -11.21 -1.25 13.06
CA HIS A 138 -10.80 -0.29 12.03
C HIS A 138 -10.16 -0.99 10.83
N PHE A 139 -9.24 -1.95 11.05
CA PHE A 139 -8.58 -2.67 9.97
C PHE A 139 -9.58 -3.50 9.16
N ALA A 140 -10.45 -4.26 9.82
CA ALA A 140 -11.46 -5.08 9.13
C ALA A 140 -12.43 -4.24 8.29
N VAL A 141 -12.89 -3.11 8.83
CA VAL A 141 -13.77 -2.18 8.11
C VAL A 141 -13.05 -1.59 6.90
N ILE A 142 -11.85 -1.01 7.11
CA ILE A 142 -11.07 -0.38 6.04
C ILE A 142 -10.77 -1.40 4.94
N SER A 143 -10.23 -2.59 5.28
CA SER A 143 -9.93 -3.62 4.29
C SER A 143 -11.16 -4.08 3.52
N PHE A 144 -12.31 -4.23 4.18
CA PHE A 144 -13.54 -4.65 3.52
C PHE A 144 -14.11 -3.56 2.62
N VAL A 145 -14.24 -2.33 3.12
CA VAL A 145 -14.81 -1.21 2.37
C VAL A 145 -13.92 -0.86 1.18
N HIS A 146 -12.60 -0.80 1.39
CA HIS A 146 -11.65 -0.42 0.34
C HIS A 146 -11.52 -1.48 -0.74
N SER A 147 -11.85 -2.76 -0.46
CA SER A 147 -11.85 -3.81 -1.48
C SER A 147 -12.83 -3.58 -2.65
N TYR A 148 -13.82 -2.69 -2.47
CA TYR A 148 -14.75 -2.28 -3.51
C TYR A 148 -14.26 -1.08 -4.35
N TYR A 149 -13.12 -0.51 -4.01
CA TYR A 149 -12.54 0.65 -4.66
C TYR A 149 -11.16 0.31 -5.21
N VAL A 150 -10.74 1.11 -6.19
CA VAL A 150 -9.39 1.05 -6.72
C VAL A 150 -8.49 1.90 -5.82
N ASP A 151 -7.36 1.34 -5.40
CA ASP A 151 -6.39 2.04 -4.55
C ASP A 151 -5.99 3.41 -5.15
N GLY A 152 -5.91 4.42 -4.29
CA GLY A 152 -5.63 5.83 -4.66
C GLY A 152 -6.74 6.54 -5.42
N GLN A 153 -7.88 5.88 -5.67
CA GLN A 153 -9.07 6.48 -6.28
C GLN A 153 -10.28 6.46 -5.33
N ILE A 154 -10.02 6.27 -4.04
CA ILE A 154 -11.04 6.17 -3.00
C ILE A 154 -11.66 7.56 -2.77
N PRO A 155 -12.98 7.73 -2.97
CA PRO A 155 -13.64 9.01 -2.72
C PRO A 155 -13.59 9.42 -1.24
N VAL A 156 -13.52 10.73 -0.97
CA VAL A 156 -13.40 11.27 0.40
C VAL A 156 -14.54 10.81 1.32
N TYR A 157 -15.76 10.64 0.79
CA TYR A 157 -16.91 10.17 1.57
C TYR A 157 -16.72 8.77 2.15
N VAL A 158 -15.87 7.93 1.53
CA VAL A 158 -15.59 6.56 1.99
C VAL A 158 -14.87 6.58 3.34
N TYR A 159 -13.94 7.51 3.57
CA TYR A 159 -13.29 7.64 4.87
C TYR A 159 -14.27 8.01 5.99
N PHE A 160 -15.31 8.81 5.69
CA PHE A 160 -16.38 9.08 6.65
C PHE A 160 -17.22 7.82 6.95
N ILE A 161 -17.44 6.98 5.94
CA ILE A 161 -18.09 5.67 6.11
C ILE A 161 -17.20 4.78 7.00
N ASP A 162 -15.89 4.70 6.74
CA ASP A 162 -14.96 3.89 7.53
C ASP A 162 -14.96 4.28 9.01
N ILE A 163 -14.85 5.57 9.30
CA ILE A 163 -14.90 6.10 10.68
C ILE A 163 -16.23 5.75 11.33
N SER A 164 -17.35 5.97 10.62
CA SER A 164 -18.69 5.72 11.14
C SER A 164 -18.91 4.25 11.45
N LEU A 165 -18.60 3.35 10.50
CA LEU A 165 -18.72 1.91 10.68
C LEU A 165 -17.79 1.38 11.77
N THR A 166 -16.54 1.89 11.83
CA THR A 166 -15.59 1.53 12.89
C THR A 166 -16.13 1.89 14.27
N ILE A 167 -16.67 3.10 14.46
CA ILE A 167 -17.24 3.52 15.74
C ILE A 167 -18.47 2.68 16.09
N ILE A 168 -19.36 2.41 15.13
CA ILE A 168 -20.56 1.59 15.34
C ILE A 168 -20.19 0.17 15.77
N PHE A 169 -19.32 -0.51 15.01
CA PHE A 169 -18.89 -1.87 15.34
C PHE A 169 -18.07 -1.92 16.62
N ALA A 170 -17.23 -0.91 16.89
CA ALA A 170 -16.51 -0.82 18.15
C ALA A 170 -17.46 -0.62 19.34
N GLU A 171 -18.54 0.17 19.21
CA GLU A 171 -19.53 0.35 20.27
C GLU A 171 -20.29 -0.95 20.54
N LEU A 172 -20.73 -1.65 19.49
CA LEU A 172 -21.42 -2.94 19.60
C LEU A 172 -20.50 -3.98 20.24
N SER A 173 -19.26 -4.09 19.76
CA SER A 173 -18.24 -4.97 20.33
C SER A 173 -17.95 -4.61 21.78
N TYR A 174 -17.80 -3.33 22.10
CA TYR A 174 -17.51 -2.89 23.46
C TYR A 174 -18.63 -3.25 24.44
N ARG A 175 -19.89 -3.01 24.07
CA ARG A 175 -21.06 -3.26 24.92
C ARG A 175 -21.39 -4.73 25.06
N PHE A 176 -21.35 -5.47 23.95
CA PHE A 176 -21.85 -6.84 23.90
C PHE A 176 -20.74 -7.88 24.00
N ILE A 177 -19.49 -7.57 23.69
CA ILE A 177 -18.39 -8.54 23.75
C ILE A 177 -17.42 -8.14 24.85
N GLU A 178 -16.77 -7.00 24.73
CA GLU A 178 -15.68 -6.60 25.62
C GLU A 178 -16.12 -6.44 27.08
N THR A 179 -17.19 -5.68 27.34
CA THR A 179 -17.64 -5.38 28.71
C THR A 179 -18.09 -6.63 29.50
N PRO A 180 -18.90 -7.54 28.92
CA PRO A 180 -19.25 -8.80 29.59
C PRO A 180 -18.05 -9.67 29.91
N PHE A 181 -17.14 -9.87 28.93
CA PHE A 181 -15.92 -10.64 29.17
C PHE A 181 -15.01 -9.99 30.23
N ARG A 182 -14.92 -8.65 30.24
CA ARG A 182 -14.15 -7.92 31.25
C ARG A 182 -14.72 -8.06 32.67
N LYS A 183 -16.05 -8.10 32.82
CA LYS A 183 -16.70 -8.17 34.13
C LYS A 183 -16.88 -9.60 34.66
N GLU A 184 -17.22 -10.54 33.78
CA GLU A 184 -17.65 -11.89 34.16
C GLU A 184 -16.66 -12.98 33.71
N GLY A 185 -15.64 -12.63 32.91
CA GLY A 185 -14.65 -13.58 32.38
C GLY A 185 -15.29 -14.64 31.49
N ILE A 186 -14.78 -15.87 31.56
CA ILE A 186 -15.28 -17.02 30.78
C ILE A 186 -16.73 -17.38 31.18
N LYS A 187 -17.18 -17.01 32.39
CA LYS A 187 -18.56 -17.25 32.83
C LYS A 187 -19.58 -16.48 31.98
N ALA A 188 -19.14 -15.45 31.26
CA ALA A 188 -19.95 -14.71 30.29
C ALA A 188 -20.42 -15.59 29.10
N LEU A 189 -19.85 -16.78 28.92
CA LEU A 189 -20.29 -17.78 27.92
C LEU A 189 -21.33 -18.78 28.45
N ASN A 190 -21.69 -18.74 29.75
CA ASN A 190 -22.62 -19.73 30.30
C ASN A 190 -24.03 -19.57 29.72
N TRP A 191 -24.53 -20.64 29.11
CA TRP A 191 -25.91 -20.79 28.67
C TRP A 191 -26.84 -20.82 29.89
N ARG A 192 -27.39 -19.67 30.29
CA ARG A 192 -28.55 -19.61 31.19
C ARG A 192 -29.74 -18.97 30.45
N PRO A 193 -30.93 -19.61 30.45
CA PRO A 193 -32.09 -19.18 29.65
C PRO A 193 -32.70 -17.83 30.10
N SER A 194 -32.35 -17.33 31.27
CA SER A 194 -32.75 -16.00 31.77
C SER A 194 -32.11 -14.83 31.02
N TYR A 195 -31.24 -15.09 30.03
CA TYR A 195 -30.49 -14.08 29.30
C TYR A 195 -30.54 -14.27 27.78
N ILE A 196 -31.74 -14.21 27.21
CA ILE A 196 -31.96 -14.17 25.75
C ILE A 196 -31.02 -13.17 25.00
N PRO A 197 -30.66 -11.98 25.54
CA PRO A 197 -29.67 -11.10 24.91
C PRO A 197 -28.26 -11.70 24.78
N GLN A 198 -27.89 -12.65 25.65
CA GLN A 198 -26.58 -13.32 25.65
C GLN A 198 -26.51 -14.43 24.60
N PHE A 199 -27.64 -15.08 24.29
CA PHE A 199 -27.73 -16.07 23.22
C PHE A 199 -27.63 -15.42 21.84
N ILE A 200 -28.37 -14.34 21.59
CA ILE A 200 -28.28 -13.57 20.34
C ILE A 200 -26.86 -13.03 20.15
N ARG A 201 -26.24 -12.56 21.25
CA ARG A 201 -24.84 -12.13 21.28
C ARG A 201 -23.84 -13.25 20.98
N MET A 202 -24.02 -14.45 21.54
CA MET A 202 -23.16 -15.60 21.23
C MET A 202 -23.32 -16.02 19.76
N ALA A 203 -24.54 -16.04 19.25
CA ALA A 203 -24.82 -16.31 17.84
C ALA A 203 -24.13 -15.27 16.94
N ILE A 204 -24.25 -13.97 17.23
CA ILE A 204 -23.58 -12.91 16.49
C ILE A 204 -22.05 -13.07 16.54
N VAL A 205 -21.47 -13.35 17.72
CA VAL A 205 -20.01 -13.55 17.88
C VAL A 205 -19.52 -14.77 17.10
N VAL A 206 -20.23 -15.90 17.17
CA VAL A 206 -19.87 -17.11 16.41
C VAL A 206 -20.03 -16.87 14.92
N THR A 207 -21.12 -16.22 14.48
CA THR A 207 -21.33 -15.86 13.07
C THR A 207 -20.26 -14.89 12.56
N LEU A 208 -19.78 -13.95 13.38
CA LEU A 208 -18.68 -13.04 13.02
C LEU A 208 -17.29 -13.72 13.06
N LEU A 209 -17.11 -14.76 13.88
CA LEU A 209 -15.88 -15.54 13.96
C LEU A 209 -15.71 -16.54 12.80
N ILE A 210 -16.81 -16.98 12.17
CA ILE A 210 -16.77 -17.92 11.04
C ILE A 210 -16.00 -17.36 9.84
N PRO A 211 -16.27 -16.13 9.34
CA PRO A 211 -15.46 -15.49 8.30
C PRO A 211 -13.98 -15.38 8.70
N PHE A 212 -13.69 -15.04 9.96
CA PHE A 212 -12.33 -14.92 10.47
C PHE A 212 -11.59 -16.27 10.50
N MET A 213 -12.26 -17.35 10.89
CA MET A 213 -11.72 -18.72 10.81
C MET A 213 -11.52 -19.20 9.38
N LEU A 214 -12.42 -18.85 8.46
CA LEU A 214 -12.27 -19.16 7.03
C LEU A 214 -11.08 -18.41 6.40
N ILE A 215 -10.81 -17.18 6.85
CA ILE A 215 -9.62 -16.41 6.48
C ILE A 215 -8.34 -17.07 7.05
N LEU A 216 -8.34 -17.45 8.34
CA LEU A 216 -7.19 -18.10 9.00
C LEU A 216 -6.81 -19.46 8.42
N VAL A 217 -7.80 -20.25 8.00
CA VAL A 217 -7.58 -21.58 7.38
C VAL A 217 -7.21 -21.46 5.88
N GLY A 218 -7.14 -20.23 5.34
CA GLY A 218 -6.74 -19.98 3.95
C GLY A 218 -7.81 -20.40 2.93
N ALA A 219 -9.04 -20.69 3.36
CA ALA A 219 -10.14 -21.03 2.46
C ALA A 219 -10.50 -19.85 1.54
N PHE A 220 -10.31 -18.61 2.01
CA PHE A 220 -10.47 -17.41 1.18
C PHE A 220 -9.45 -17.33 0.03
N ASN A 221 -8.21 -17.77 0.25
CA ASN A 221 -7.19 -17.84 -0.82
C ASN A 221 -7.57 -18.83 -1.93
N LYS A 222 -8.36 -19.86 -1.63
CA LYS A 222 -8.86 -20.81 -2.63
C LYS A 222 -9.92 -20.18 -3.55
N TYR A 223 -10.74 -19.26 -3.04
CA TYR A 223 -11.74 -18.53 -3.84
C TYR A 223 -11.17 -17.28 -4.52
N GLY A 224 -10.09 -16.68 -3.99
CA GLY A 224 -9.41 -15.53 -4.60
C GLY A 224 -8.45 -15.86 -5.74
N LYS A 225 -7.90 -17.10 -5.77
CA LYS A 225 -6.97 -17.54 -6.82
C LYS A 225 -7.63 -17.67 -8.21
N ASP A 226 -8.94 -17.86 -8.29
CA ASP A 226 -9.63 -17.98 -9.57
C ASP A 226 -9.90 -16.62 -10.25
N ILE A 227 -9.64 -15.49 -9.56
CA ILE A 227 -9.91 -14.14 -10.09
C ILE A 227 -8.63 -13.43 -10.58
N ILE A 228 -7.46 -13.78 -10.06
CA ILE A 228 -6.18 -13.21 -10.51
C ILE A 228 -5.54 -14.22 -11.46
N GLY A 229 -5.89 -14.14 -12.74
CA GLY A 229 -5.21 -14.90 -13.80
C GLY A 229 -3.70 -14.69 -13.73
N GLU A 230 -2.93 -15.72 -14.09
CA GLU A 230 -1.47 -15.66 -14.19
C GLU A 230 -1.05 -14.53 -15.16
N LYS A 231 -0.86 -13.32 -14.65
CA LYS A 231 -0.32 -12.21 -15.44
C LYS A 231 1.15 -12.48 -15.76
N ALA A 232 1.53 -12.25 -17.02
CA ALA A 232 2.90 -12.44 -17.47
C ALA A 232 3.87 -11.51 -16.73
N ASN A 233 5.04 -12.02 -16.35
CA ASN A 233 6.07 -11.23 -15.65
C ASN A 233 6.93 -10.36 -16.59
N SER A 234 6.86 -10.61 -17.90
CA SER A 234 7.59 -9.88 -18.93
C SER A 234 6.91 -10.03 -20.28
N PHE A 235 7.06 -9.03 -21.14
CA PHE A 235 6.65 -9.08 -22.54
C PHE A 235 7.80 -8.52 -23.39
N ASP A 236 8.51 -9.40 -24.10
CA ASP A 236 9.65 -9.02 -24.95
C ASP A 236 9.51 -9.63 -26.34
N THR A 237 9.37 -8.74 -27.32
CA THR A 237 9.26 -9.11 -28.74
C THR A 237 10.51 -9.82 -29.29
N THR A 238 11.67 -9.75 -28.62
CA THR A 238 12.86 -10.52 -29.04
C THR A 238 12.77 -12.02 -28.75
N ILE A 239 11.90 -12.43 -27.80
CA ILE A 239 11.72 -13.84 -27.41
C ILE A 239 10.52 -14.46 -28.15
N GLU A 240 9.44 -13.70 -28.37
CA GLU A 240 8.21 -14.18 -29.02
C GLU A 240 8.30 -14.34 -30.55
N ASP A 241 9.19 -13.61 -31.24
CA ASP A 241 9.34 -13.74 -32.70
C ASP A 241 9.86 -15.13 -33.13
N ASN A 242 10.35 -15.97 -32.19
CA ASN A 242 10.75 -17.36 -32.46
C ASN A 242 9.59 -18.39 -32.40
N TYR A 243 8.41 -18.01 -31.88
CA TYR A 243 7.28 -18.94 -31.69
C TYR A 243 6.01 -18.59 -32.46
N LEU A 244 6.03 -17.57 -33.33
CA LEU A 244 4.94 -17.34 -34.28
C LEU A 244 5.02 -18.35 -35.44
N MET A 245 4.62 -19.61 -35.20
CA MET A 245 3.96 -20.37 -36.26
C MET A 245 2.73 -19.55 -36.64
N ARG A 246 2.78 -18.93 -37.83
CA ARG A 246 1.61 -18.34 -38.47
C ARG A 246 0.53 -19.41 -38.51
N ILE A 247 -0.47 -19.32 -37.64
CA ILE A 247 -1.76 -19.92 -37.93
C ILE A 247 -2.30 -19.07 -39.08
N ALA A 248 -2.14 -19.58 -40.30
CA ALA A 248 -2.91 -19.11 -41.44
C ALA A 248 -4.40 -19.16 -41.02
N PRO A 249 -5.23 -18.17 -41.41
CA PRO A 249 -6.63 -18.19 -41.05
C PRO A 249 -7.23 -19.50 -41.56
N ILE A 250 -7.64 -20.37 -40.63
CA ILE A 250 -8.45 -21.53 -40.97
C ILE A 250 -9.83 -20.95 -41.26
N ASP A 251 -10.16 -20.85 -42.53
CA ASP A 251 -11.52 -20.56 -42.97
C ASP A 251 -12.44 -21.68 -42.45
N ASN A 252 -13.49 -21.25 -41.74
CA ASN A 252 -14.70 -22.00 -41.39
C ASN A 252 -14.51 -23.34 -40.66
N ILE A 253 -14.39 -23.28 -39.34
CA ILE A 253 -14.93 -24.34 -38.47
C ILE A 253 -16.28 -23.85 -37.94
N GLN A 254 -17.35 -24.43 -38.49
CA GLN A 254 -18.71 -24.26 -37.98
C GLN A 254 -18.84 -25.11 -36.71
N ILE A 255 -18.90 -24.47 -35.55
CA ILE A 255 -19.29 -25.12 -34.29
C ILE A 255 -20.68 -24.58 -33.95
N ASP A 256 -21.67 -25.46 -34.06
CA ASP A 256 -23.06 -25.18 -33.72
C ASP A 256 -23.19 -24.77 -32.24
N GLY A 257 -23.87 -23.65 -32.00
CA GLY A 257 -24.58 -23.40 -30.74
C GLY A 257 -23.98 -22.40 -29.74
N LEU A 258 -22.80 -21.82 -29.99
CA LEU A 258 -22.29 -20.71 -29.17
C LEU A 258 -21.96 -19.52 -30.06
N VAL A 259 -22.94 -18.64 -30.25
CA VAL A 259 -22.69 -17.28 -30.75
C VAL A 259 -21.96 -16.55 -29.63
N SER A 260 -20.63 -16.75 -29.56
CA SER A 260 -19.76 -15.69 -29.06
C SER A 260 -19.89 -14.56 -30.07
N GLU A 261 -20.53 -13.46 -29.65
CA GLU A 261 -20.43 -12.19 -30.37
C GLU A 261 -18.95 -11.82 -30.46
N LYS A 262 -18.27 -12.29 -31.51
CA LYS A 262 -17.03 -11.69 -31.98
C LYS A 262 -17.39 -10.26 -32.37
N LYS A 263 -17.23 -9.33 -31.42
CA LYS A 263 -17.09 -7.92 -31.75
C LYS A 263 -16.00 -7.83 -32.81
N LYS A 264 -16.44 -7.49 -34.03
CA LYS A 264 -15.58 -7.05 -35.14
C LYS A 264 -14.78 -5.85 -34.62
N GLU A 265 -13.57 -6.09 -34.13
CA GLU A 265 -12.59 -5.01 -33.98
C GLU A 265 -12.05 -4.69 -35.37
N SER A 266 -12.46 -3.53 -35.89
CA SER A 266 -11.67 -2.83 -36.90
C SER A 266 -10.42 -2.27 -36.21
N SER A 267 -9.45 -3.13 -35.88
CA SER A 267 -8.16 -2.66 -35.39
C SER A 267 -7.38 -2.11 -36.59
N ASP A 268 -7.29 -0.79 -36.70
CA ASP A 268 -6.38 -0.16 -37.66
C ASP A 268 -4.96 -0.71 -37.44
N VAL A 269 -4.42 -1.43 -38.42
CA VAL A 269 -3.06 -1.99 -38.35
C VAL A 269 -2.06 -0.96 -38.89
N TYR A 270 -1.15 -0.50 -38.03
CA TYR A 270 -0.15 0.52 -38.36
C TYR A 270 1.15 -0.11 -38.86
N ASN A 271 1.23 -0.35 -40.16
CA ASN A 271 2.40 -0.97 -40.80
C ASN A 271 3.54 0.01 -41.17
N ASN A 272 3.31 1.31 -41.00
CA ASN A 272 4.22 2.39 -41.41
C ASN A 272 5.14 2.91 -40.30
N ILE A 273 4.86 2.55 -39.04
CA ILE A 273 5.69 2.92 -37.88
C ILE A 273 6.38 1.69 -37.31
N LYS A 274 7.53 1.89 -36.67
CA LYS A 274 8.34 0.84 -36.03
C LYS A 274 8.93 1.33 -34.70
N PRO A 275 8.08 1.77 -33.75
CA PRO A 275 8.56 2.36 -32.51
C PRO A 275 9.24 1.31 -31.62
N LEU A 276 10.17 1.78 -30.79
CA LEU A 276 10.65 1.05 -29.62
C LEU A 276 9.82 1.47 -28.42
N LEU A 277 9.27 0.50 -27.68
CA LEU A 277 8.56 0.71 -26.43
C LEU A 277 9.35 0.01 -25.33
N ILE A 278 9.77 0.75 -24.32
CA ILE A 278 10.41 0.21 -23.13
C ILE A 278 9.59 0.62 -21.92
N GLY A 279 9.24 -0.33 -21.07
CA GLY A 279 8.60 0.03 -19.82
C GLY A 279 8.57 -1.04 -18.75
N ASP A 280 7.72 -0.84 -17.77
CA ASP A 280 7.62 -1.67 -16.58
C ASP A 280 6.45 -2.68 -16.66
N SER A 281 5.72 -2.93 -15.58
CA SER A 281 4.54 -3.80 -15.56
C SER A 281 3.41 -3.27 -16.45
N VAL A 282 3.22 -1.95 -16.56
CA VAL A 282 2.13 -1.39 -17.37
C VAL A 282 2.42 -1.59 -18.86
N MET A 283 3.69 -1.52 -19.28
CA MET A 283 4.11 -1.91 -20.62
C MET A 283 3.85 -3.40 -20.91
N VAL A 284 3.99 -4.28 -19.91
CA VAL A 284 3.63 -5.70 -20.05
C VAL A 284 2.13 -5.85 -20.29
N ASP A 285 1.29 -5.15 -19.50
CA ASP A 285 -0.18 -5.20 -19.65
C ASP A 285 -0.64 -4.79 -21.07
N ILE A 286 0.00 -3.80 -21.70
CA ILE A 286 -0.40 -3.33 -23.04
C ILE A 286 0.31 -4.04 -24.21
N GLY A 287 1.34 -4.83 -23.94
CA GLY A 287 2.29 -5.32 -24.94
C GLY A 287 1.63 -6.06 -26.11
N GLU A 288 0.78 -7.05 -25.80
CA GLU A 288 0.09 -7.87 -26.79
C GLU A 288 -0.90 -7.04 -27.64
N SER A 289 -1.71 -6.20 -26.98
CA SER A 289 -2.71 -5.34 -27.65
C SER A 289 -2.03 -4.30 -28.56
N PHE A 290 -0.91 -3.74 -28.11
CA PHE A 290 -0.13 -2.78 -28.90
C PHE A 290 0.55 -3.46 -30.08
N LYS A 291 1.21 -4.61 -29.88
CA LYS A 291 1.89 -5.39 -30.94
C LYS A 291 0.92 -5.82 -32.04
N SER A 292 -0.30 -6.21 -31.67
CA SER A 292 -1.37 -6.56 -32.61
C SER A 292 -1.76 -5.37 -33.50
N SER A 293 -1.77 -4.15 -32.95
CA SER A 293 -2.08 -2.92 -33.70
C SER A 293 -0.88 -2.37 -34.47
N VAL A 294 0.34 -2.60 -33.99
CA VAL A 294 1.60 -2.11 -34.59
C VAL A 294 2.60 -3.27 -34.75
N PRO A 295 2.44 -4.15 -35.76
CA PRO A 295 3.22 -5.40 -35.84
C PRO A 295 4.75 -5.19 -35.88
N LYS A 296 5.21 -4.05 -36.41
CA LYS A 296 6.64 -3.70 -36.51
C LYS A 296 7.20 -3.01 -35.25
N SER A 297 6.41 -2.84 -34.19
CA SER A 297 6.92 -2.31 -32.92
C SER A 297 7.86 -3.31 -32.26
N ARG A 298 8.89 -2.78 -31.60
CA ARG A 298 9.73 -3.54 -30.67
C ARG A 298 9.30 -3.16 -29.26
N ILE A 299 8.83 -4.13 -28.48
CA ILE A 299 8.31 -3.91 -27.13
C ILE A 299 9.17 -4.71 -26.16
N ASP A 300 9.59 -4.04 -25.10
CA ASP A 300 10.39 -4.58 -24.01
C ASP A 300 9.77 -4.08 -22.69
N GLY A 301 8.85 -4.85 -22.14
CA GLY A 301 8.19 -4.64 -20.84
C GLY A 301 8.64 -5.66 -19.81
N LYS A 302 8.84 -5.22 -18.56
CA LYS A 302 9.19 -6.13 -17.45
C LYS A 302 8.59 -5.65 -16.13
N VAL A 303 7.87 -6.55 -15.46
CA VAL A 303 7.29 -6.28 -14.14
C VAL A 303 8.40 -5.89 -13.15
N GLY A 304 8.15 -4.83 -12.38
CA GLY A 304 9.10 -4.32 -11.38
C GLY A 304 10.30 -3.56 -11.95
N ARG A 305 10.36 -3.31 -13.26
CA ARG A 305 11.48 -2.59 -13.87
C ARG A 305 11.58 -1.18 -13.31
N GLN A 306 12.80 -0.83 -12.91
CA GLN A 306 13.14 0.50 -12.43
C GLN A 306 13.86 1.30 -13.52
N LEU A 307 13.78 2.64 -13.47
CA LEU A 307 14.44 3.49 -14.47
C LEU A 307 15.97 3.26 -14.50
N TYR A 308 16.61 3.08 -13.34
CA TYR A 308 18.05 2.85 -13.26
C TYR A 308 18.51 1.55 -13.94
N GLN A 309 17.63 0.54 -14.04
CA GLN A 309 17.89 -0.71 -14.75
C GLN A 309 17.78 -0.53 -16.27
N THR A 310 17.06 0.49 -16.73
CA THR A 310 16.82 0.73 -18.15
C THR A 310 18.01 1.36 -18.86
N LEU A 311 18.79 2.19 -18.17
CA LEU A 311 20.00 2.79 -18.75
C LEU A 311 21.03 1.76 -19.27
N PRO A 312 21.47 0.75 -18.49
CA PRO A 312 22.38 -0.28 -19.00
C PRO A 312 21.73 -1.13 -20.10
N LEU A 313 20.42 -1.41 -20.00
CA LEU A 313 19.66 -2.14 -21.02
C LEU A 313 19.69 -1.43 -22.38
N VAL A 314 19.43 -0.12 -22.39
CA VAL A 314 19.45 0.70 -23.62
C VAL A 314 20.83 0.75 -24.25
N LYS A 315 21.88 0.88 -23.43
CA LYS A 315 23.26 0.87 -23.91
C LYS A 315 23.63 -0.45 -24.59
N ALA A 316 23.20 -1.58 -24.02
CA ALA A 316 23.50 -2.90 -24.55
C ALA A 316 22.71 -3.23 -25.81
N ASN A 317 21.40 -2.95 -25.83
CA ASN A 317 20.47 -3.59 -26.79
C ASN A 317 19.78 -2.62 -27.76
N TYR A 318 19.80 -1.30 -27.47
CA TYR A 318 18.97 -0.31 -28.15
C TYR A 318 19.74 0.91 -28.66
N SER A 319 21.07 0.81 -28.73
CA SER A 319 21.96 1.91 -29.15
C SER A 319 21.73 2.40 -30.59
N GLN A 320 21.01 1.62 -31.41
CA GLN A 320 20.61 1.95 -32.78
C GLN A 320 19.48 2.99 -32.88
N TYR A 321 18.67 3.18 -31.84
CA TYR A 321 17.52 4.12 -31.84
C TYR A 321 17.97 5.55 -31.51
N LYS A 322 18.67 6.21 -32.45
CA LYS A 322 19.27 7.55 -32.24
C LYS A 322 18.89 8.60 -33.29
N LYS A 323 18.23 8.20 -34.37
CA LYS A 323 17.94 9.07 -35.52
C LYS A 323 16.63 9.82 -35.30
N SER A 324 16.47 10.99 -35.92
CA SER A 324 15.24 11.79 -35.84
C SER A 324 13.98 11.12 -36.41
N SER A 325 14.15 10.06 -37.20
CA SER A 325 13.06 9.19 -37.68
C SER A 325 12.64 8.12 -36.66
N ASP A 326 13.47 7.86 -35.64
CA ASP A 326 13.20 6.83 -34.65
C ASP A 326 12.21 7.36 -33.62
N GLN A 327 11.28 6.50 -33.19
CA GLN A 327 10.28 6.79 -32.18
C GLN A 327 10.51 5.86 -30.99
N VAL A 328 10.65 6.44 -29.80
CA VAL A 328 10.90 5.70 -28.56
C VAL A 328 9.83 6.08 -27.54
N VAL A 329 9.08 5.11 -27.03
CA VAL A 329 8.12 5.30 -25.94
C VAL A 329 8.73 4.74 -24.67
N LEU A 330 8.74 5.54 -23.60
CA LEU A 330 9.19 5.14 -22.28
C LEU A 330 8.01 5.22 -21.31
N GLU A 331 7.66 4.09 -20.73
CA GLU A 331 6.65 3.94 -19.68
C GLU A 331 7.39 3.44 -18.43
N LEU A 332 7.88 4.36 -17.60
CA LEU A 332 8.70 4.04 -16.44
C LEU A 332 8.35 4.97 -15.29
N GLY A 333 8.24 4.40 -14.10
CA GLY A 333 7.96 5.13 -12.86
C GLY A 333 6.76 4.60 -12.09
N THR A 334 6.06 3.60 -12.62
CA THR A 334 4.96 2.93 -11.92
C THR A 334 5.53 2.11 -10.75
N ASN A 335 6.71 1.52 -10.93
CA ASN A 335 7.35 0.68 -9.92
C ASN A 335 8.33 1.40 -8.98
N GLY A 336 8.61 2.70 -9.15
CA GLY A 336 9.50 3.43 -8.25
C GLY A 336 9.90 4.81 -8.73
N ASP A 337 10.37 5.64 -7.79
CA ASP A 337 10.85 6.99 -8.05
C ASP A 337 12.24 7.00 -8.71
N PHE A 338 12.60 8.14 -9.29
CA PHE A 338 13.91 8.38 -9.88
C PHE A 338 14.32 9.85 -9.82
N THR A 339 15.61 10.09 -10.06
CA THR A 339 16.18 11.44 -10.05
C THR A 339 16.18 12.07 -11.44
N VAL A 340 16.24 13.41 -11.51
CA VAL A 340 16.43 14.17 -12.75
C VAL A 340 17.64 13.63 -13.54
N LYS A 341 18.74 13.33 -12.84
CA LYS A 341 19.98 12.84 -13.46
C LYS A 341 19.78 11.47 -14.11
N GLN A 342 19.12 10.53 -13.42
CA GLN A 342 18.85 9.21 -14.00
C GLN A 342 17.98 9.31 -15.25
N LEU A 343 16.92 10.14 -15.21
CA LEU A 343 16.05 10.37 -16.37
C LEU A 343 16.83 11.02 -17.52
N ASP A 344 17.60 12.07 -17.27
CA ASP A 344 18.38 12.76 -18.30
C ASP A 344 19.47 11.86 -18.90
N ASP A 345 20.16 11.06 -18.07
CA ASP A 345 21.18 10.10 -18.53
C ASP A 345 20.58 9.05 -19.49
N LEU A 346 19.34 8.61 -19.22
CA LEU A 346 18.58 7.70 -20.09
C LEU A 346 18.14 8.38 -21.39
N LEU A 347 17.48 9.54 -21.30
CA LEU A 347 16.98 10.28 -22.47
C LEU A 347 18.12 10.62 -23.45
N ASN A 348 19.29 10.99 -22.93
CA ASN A 348 20.46 11.31 -23.73
C ASN A 348 21.00 10.12 -24.53
N GLN A 349 20.69 8.87 -24.16
CA GLN A 349 21.10 7.68 -24.94
C GLN A 349 20.41 7.61 -26.31
N PHE A 350 19.24 8.22 -26.46
CA PHE A 350 18.44 8.15 -27.68
C PHE A 350 18.75 9.28 -28.69
N GLY A 351 19.79 10.10 -28.46
CA GLY A 351 20.27 11.07 -29.42
C GLY A 351 19.18 12.03 -29.93
N LYS A 352 18.89 11.96 -31.24
CA LYS A 352 17.88 12.79 -31.91
C LYS A 352 16.51 12.13 -32.07
N ALA A 353 16.31 10.93 -31.53
CA ALA A 353 15.02 10.22 -31.63
C ALA A 353 13.88 11.05 -31.04
N LYS A 354 12.67 10.85 -31.58
CA LYS A 354 11.43 11.38 -30.98
C LYS A 354 11.08 10.49 -29.78
N ILE A 355 11.19 11.05 -28.57
CA ILE A 355 10.94 10.33 -27.33
C ILE A 355 9.56 10.70 -26.80
N TYR A 356 8.77 9.70 -26.42
CA TYR A 356 7.45 9.86 -25.84
C TYR A 356 7.47 9.30 -24.42
N LEU A 357 7.31 10.18 -23.43
CA LEU A 357 7.27 9.81 -22.01
C LEU A 357 5.82 9.60 -21.60
N VAL A 358 5.47 8.40 -21.13
CA VAL A 358 4.17 8.12 -20.52
C VAL A 358 4.26 8.43 -19.03
N ASN A 359 3.47 9.37 -18.54
CA ASN A 359 3.39 9.63 -17.10
C ASN A 359 2.54 8.58 -16.39
N THR A 360 2.71 8.44 -15.08
CA THR A 360 2.21 7.28 -14.34
C THR A 360 0.95 7.63 -13.55
N ARG A 361 0.10 6.63 -13.32
CA ARG A 361 -1.05 6.69 -12.43
C ARG A 361 -0.90 5.50 -11.48
N VAL A 362 -0.47 5.76 -10.25
CA VAL A 362 -0.09 4.75 -9.27
C VAL A 362 -0.36 5.27 -7.86
N PRO A 363 -1.04 4.52 -6.99
CA PRO A 363 -1.38 4.94 -5.63
C PRO A 363 -0.16 4.85 -4.70
N ARG A 364 0.87 5.65 -4.97
CA ARG A 364 2.13 5.71 -4.22
C ARG A 364 2.54 7.17 -4.00
N ILE A 365 3.16 7.45 -2.87
CA ILE A 365 3.50 8.81 -2.44
C ILE A 365 4.43 9.54 -3.43
N TYR A 366 5.22 8.80 -4.21
CA TYR A 366 6.14 9.34 -5.20
C TYR A 366 5.51 9.68 -6.56
N GLU A 367 4.25 9.30 -6.83
CA GLU A 367 3.58 9.50 -8.14
C GLU A 367 3.69 10.97 -8.60
N ALA A 368 3.38 11.91 -7.71
CA ALA A 368 3.42 13.33 -8.02
C ALA A 368 4.84 13.80 -8.39
N ASN A 369 5.87 13.26 -7.72
CA ASN A 369 7.25 13.59 -8.01
C ASN A 369 7.67 13.05 -9.39
N VAL A 370 7.40 11.77 -9.66
CA VAL A 370 7.66 11.11 -10.95
C VAL A 370 6.98 11.86 -12.10
N ASN A 371 5.69 12.16 -11.97
CA ASN A 371 4.93 12.87 -13.00
C ASN A 371 5.45 14.28 -13.26
N ARG A 372 5.89 14.99 -12.22
CA ARG A 372 6.55 16.29 -12.35
C ARG A 372 7.87 16.16 -13.11
N LEU A 373 8.72 15.18 -12.78
CA LEU A 373 10.00 14.97 -13.44
C LEU A 373 9.84 14.65 -14.95
N LEU A 374 8.88 13.81 -15.30
CA LEU A 374 8.56 13.47 -16.69
C LEU A 374 8.04 14.70 -17.46
N ALA A 375 7.13 15.46 -16.86
CA ALA A 375 6.61 16.69 -17.46
C ALA A 375 7.70 17.77 -17.64
N ASP A 376 8.58 17.94 -16.66
CA ASP A 376 9.69 18.88 -16.72
C ASP A 376 10.72 18.48 -17.79
N ALA A 377 11.00 17.17 -17.97
CA ALA A 377 11.85 16.69 -19.05
C ALA A 377 11.27 16.99 -20.44
N ALA A 378 9.96 16.78 -20.63
CA ALA A 378 9.27 17.11 -21.88
C ALA A 378 9.27 18.62 -22.20
N LYS A 379 9.25 19.48 -21.17
CA LYS A 379 9.41 20.93 -21.36
C LYS A 379 10.85 21.33 -21.71
N ARG A 380 11.85 20.67 -21.13
CA ARG A 380 13.28 21.01 -21.30
C ARG A 380 13.89 20.51 -22.61
N LYS A 381 13.35 19.45 -23.22
CA LYS A 381 13.94 18.79 -24.42
C LYS A 381 12.93 18.78 -25.57
N SER A 382 13.28 19.42 -26.68
CA SER A 382 12.38 19.59 -27.84
C SER A 382 12.04 18.29 -28.57
N ASN A 383 12.84 17.25 -28.43
CA ASN A 383 12.58 15.92 -28.99
C ASN A 383 11.80 15.00 -28.03
N VAL A 384 11.36 15.50 -26.87
CA VAL A 384 10.60 14.76 -25.86
C VAL A 384 9.16 15.26 -25.81
N THR A 385 8.19 14.35 -25.91
CA THR A 385 6.76 14.63 -25.82
C THR A 385 6.17 13.87 -24.65
N LEU A 386 5.35 14.54 -23.83
CA LEU A 386 4.61 13.88 -22.75
C LEU A 386 3.31 13.27 -23.28
N ILE A 387 3.08 11.99 -22.98
CA ILE A 387 1.80 11.30 -23.09
C ILE A 387 1.17 11.34 -21.70
N ASP A 388 0.10 12.12 -21.55
CA ASP A 388 -0.54 12.38 -20.26
C ASP A 388 -1.58 11.31 -19.90
N TRP A 389 -1.09 10.10 -19.63
CA TRP A 389 -1.88 8.98 -19.12
C TRP A 389 -2.54 9.28 -17.77
N TYR A 390 -1.86 10.01 -16.89
CA TYR A 390 -2.40 10.43 -15.59
C TYR A 390 -3.72 11.19 -15.74
N LYS A 391 -3.77 12.16 -16.67
CA LYS A 391 -4.99 12.89 -16.98
C LYS A 391 -5.99 12.05 -17.78
N ARG A 392 -5.53 11.24 -18.73
CA ARG A 392 -6.40 10.38 -19.56
C ARG A 392 -7.20 9.37 -18.74
N SER A 393 -6.61 8.87 -17.66
CA SER A 393 -7.20 7.89 -16.75
C SER A 393 -7.96 8.50 -15.57
N GLN A 394 -7.98 9.84 -15.45
CA GLN A 394 -8.70 10.51 -14.38
C GLN A 394 -10.21 10.27 -14.50
N GLY A 395 -10.83 9.80 -13.40
CA GLY A 395 -12.25 9.50 -13.34
C GLY A 395 -12.64 8.17 -13.98
N HIS A 396 -11.66 7.34 -14.35
CA HIS A 396 -11.86 6.03 -14.96
C HIS A 396 -11.30 4.91 -14.07
N SER A 397 -11.98 4.61 -12.96
CA SER A 397 -11.56 3.51 -12.09
C SER A 397 -11.68 2.15 -12.80
N GLU A 398 -12.57 2.03 -13.78
CA GLU A 398 -12.74 0.83 -14.61
C GLU A 398 -11.55 0.52 -15.54
N TYR A 399 -10.52 1.38 -15.58
CA TYR A 399 -9.26 1.11 -16.28
C TYR A 399 -8.28 0.28 -15.46
N PHE A 400 -8.48 0.18 -14.15
CA PHE A 400 -7.49 -0.37 -13.22
C PHE A 400 -8.04 -1.58 -12.48
N ALA A 401 -7.16 -2.54 -12.22
CA ALA A 401 -7.40 -3.60 -11.26
C ALA A 401 -7.51 -3.00 -9.84
N PRO A 402 -7.99 -3.78 -8.84
CA PRO A 402 -8.18 -3.27 -7.48
C PRO A 402 -6.94 -2.63 -6.84
N ASP A 403 -5.73 -3.08 -7.22
CA ASP A 403 -4.46 -2.54 -6.71
C ASP A 403 -4.13 -1.12 -7.21
N GLY A 404 -4.91 -0.57 -8.13
CA GLY A 404 -4.71 0.77 -8.70
C GLY A 404 -3.48 0.91 -9.59
N VAL A 405 -2.83 -0.19 -9.95
CA VAL A 405 -1.61 -0.21 -10.76
C VAL A 405 -1.85 -0.92 -12.08
N HIS A 406 -2.28 -2.17 -12.01
CA HIS A 406 -2.44 -2.98 -13.20
C HIS A 406 -3.64 -2.53 -14.02
N LEU A 407 -3.53 -2.65 -15.34
CA LEU A 407 -4.62 -2.26 -16.23
C LEU A 407 -5.60 -3.42 -16.43
N GLU A 408 -6.88 -3.07 -16.38
CA GLU A 408 -7.97 -3.85 -16.94
C GLU A 408 -8.00 -3.66 -18.46
N TYR A 409 -8.71 -4.54 -19.17
CA TYR A 409 -8.76 -4.50 -20.64
C TYR A 409 -9.17 -3.13 -21.22
N LYS A 410 -10.11 -2.43 -20.57
CA LYS A 410 -10.49 -1.05 -20.97
C LYS A 410 -9.33 -0.05 -20.81
N GLY A 411 -8.55 -0.18 -19.73
CA GLY A 411 -7.36 0.63 -19.49
C GLY A 411 -6.26 0.34 -20.50
N VAL A 412 -6.04 -0.93 -20.84
CA VAL A 412 -5.11 -1.35 -21.90
C VAL A 412 -5.44 -0.68 -23.22
N LEU A 413 -6.71 -0.73 -23.65
CA LEU A 413 -7.15 -0.06 -24.88
C LEU A 413 -6.97 1.46 -24.81
N ALA A 414 -7.35 2.09 -23.70
CA ALA A 414 -7.25 3.55 -23.53
C ALA A 414 -5.80 4.05 -23.56
N LEU A 415 -4.87 3.36 -22.90
CA LEU A 415 -3.44 3.71 -22.90
C LEU A 415 -2.83 3.47 -24.29
N LYS A 416 -3.12 2.33 -24.92
CA LYS A 416 -2.71 2.04 -26.30
C LYS A 416 -3.12 3.17 -27.25
N ASP A 417 -4.37 3.59 -27.19
CA ASP A 417 -4.91 4.63 -28.07
C ASP A 417 -4.25 5.98 -27.85
N GLU A 418 -3.93 6.35 -26.60
CA GLU A 418 -3.24 7.61 -26.30
C GLU A 418 -1.79 7.58 -26.80
N ILE A 419 -1.10 6.44 -26.69
CA ILE A 419 0.23 6.25 -27.28
C ILE A 419 0.17 6.35 -28.80
N LEU A 420 -0.75 5.65 -29.45
CA LEU A 420 -0.91 5.68 -30.92
C LEU A 420 -1.23 7.08 -31.43
N LYS A 421 -2.08 7.82 -30.72
CA LYS A 421 -2.40 9.23 -31.04
C LYS A 421 -1.17 10.13 -30.97
N ALA A 422 -0.27 9.92 -30.00
CA ALA A 422 0.98 10.67 -29.89
C ALA A 422 1.97 10.32 -31.01
N LEU A 423 2.09 9.03 -31.36
CA LEU A 423 2.97 8.57 -32.44
C LEU A 423 2.55 9.09 -33.83
N LYS A 424 1.27 9.41 -34.02
CA LYS A 424 0.71 9.95 -35.28
C LYS A 424 0.91 11.45 -35.48
N LYS A 425 1.05 12.24 -34.41
CA LYS A 425 1.24 13.69 -34.54
C LYS A 425 2.60 13.95 -35.20
N LYS A 426 2.56 14.44 -36.45
CA LYS A 426 3.76 14.70 -37.27
C LYS A 426 4.58 15.85 -36.73
#